data_AF-A0A1V9YPN6-F1
#
_entry.id   AF-A0A1V9YPN6-F1
#
_cell.length_a   1.000
_cell.length_b   1.000
_cell.length_c   1.000
_cell.angle_alpha   90.00
_cell.angle_beta   90.00
_cell.angle_gamma   90.00
#
_symmetry.space_group_name_H-M   'P 1'
#
loop_
_entity.id
_entity.type
_entity.pdbx_description
1 polymer ?
#
loop_
_entity_poly.entity_id
_entity_poly.type
_entity_poly.pdbx_seq_one_letter_code
_entity_poly.pdbx_strand_id
1 'polypeptide(L)'
;MAGARLGALDELAATDHAFLANNPFIRSGYRLHYSSPLHCAKSLFQLHNETWNVWSHLVGSLLFVVFFYSVVFIEAPSSLLHPTALAPPPLALHGGLHTREYFVEYIAPPVIPMYYALRLDQQIREHVHVASVLFGHSLARVPTLQDLHPVLATQVSQDVQATLAAYVSSMASALHDLRASLPPTVNASTKAAADELNWVVAYNQLHPVHSRLRDATGQLAAYVAGVRASAPPAVQHVLHEFHTWSQGVANGLQAIHAVHPAELLTPELATWPILVYIATAFICMSCSTMYHLFFVQSARTSIALIQLDYAGIILLIGGAFFPVIYYGFYCEMETVAWYLGIVSVLSSVSFVASLHPAFDAHPSVRSVVFLALGFFGLVPLGHLVYTHGFWDMNVQVIIYRLMGTAAFDCFGAVIWGLRVPERFAPGRFDVWFSSHQWWHLCVVGATTVHYWNAIEHYEWRAAHGCPIRM
;
A
#
# COMPACT_ATOMS: atom_id res chain seq x y z
N MET A 1 -38.05 21.31 -39.97
CA MET A 1 -37.13 21.40 -38.81
C MET A 1 -35.73 21.57 -39.37
N ALA A 2 -34.93 22.50 -38.83
CA ALA A 2 -33.53 22.64 -39.24
C ALA A 2 -32.76 21.35 -38.89
N GLY A 3 -31.89 20.89 -39.79
CA GLY A 3 -31.03 19.72 -39.56
C GLY A 3 -29.91 20.03 -38.56
N ALA A 4 -29.37 19.00 -37.92
CA ALA A 4 -28.20 19.11 -37.04
C ALA A 4 -27.01 19.70 -37.81
N ARG A 5 -26.42 20.78 -37.29
CA ARG A 5 -25.31 21.51 -37.94
C ARG A 5 -24.44 22.26 -36.94
N LEU A 6 -23.28 22.73 -37.39
CA LEU A 6 -22.47 23.67 -36.63
C LEU A 6 -22.95 25.11 -36.85
N GLY A 7 -22.79 25.96 -35.83
CA GLY A 7 -23.15 27.36 -35.86
C GLY A 7 -22.16 28.26 -35.11
N ALA A 8 -22.33 29.56 -35.29
CA ALA A 8 -21.59 30.61 -34.61
C ALA A 8 -22.25 31.04 -33.29
N LEU A 9 -21.48 31.72 -32.44
CA LEU A 9 -21.94 32.27 -31.15
C LEU A 9 -23.16 33.19 -31.32
N ASP A 10 -23.18 34.04 -32.34
CA ASP A 10 -24.26 35.00 -32.58
C ASP A 10 -25.59 34.29 -32.93
N GLU A 11 -25.52 33.08 -33.51
CA GLU A 11 -26.70 32.28 -33.82
C GLU A 11 -27.31 31.64 -32.56
N LEU A 12 -26.53 31.44 -31.49
CA LEU A 12 -27.04 30.89 -30.23
C LEU A 12 -28.04 31.83 -29.57
N ALA A 13 -27.80 33.14 -29.63
CA ALA A 13 -28.69 34.14 -29.04
C ALA A 13 -30.04 34.24 -29.76
N ALA A 14 -30.06 33.90 -31.06
CA ALA A 14 -31.26 33.89 -31.89
C ALA A 14 -32.02 32.55 -31.84
N THR A 15 -31.54 31.56 -31.08
CA THR A 15 -32.11 30.21 -30.99
C THR A 15 -32.38 29.81 -29.54
N ASP A 16 -33.04 28.68 -29.32
CA ASP A 16 -33.25 28.05 -28.02
C ASP A 16 -31.97 27.44 -27.40
N HIS A 17 -30.80 27.71 -28.01
CA HIS A 17 -29.50 27.16 -27.63
C HIS A 17 -28.61 28.14 -26.85
N ALA A 18 -29.14 29.27 -26.40
CA ALA A 18 -28.38 30.29 -25.66
C ALA A 18 -27.62 29.75 -24.43
N PHE A 19 -28.08 28.66 -23.82
CA PHE A 19 -27.42 27.99 -22.69
C PHE A 19 -26.04 27.38 -23.04
N LEU A 20 -25.71 27.24 -24.32
CA LEU A 20 -24.39 26.77 -24.78
C LEU A 20 -23.31 27.87 -24.73
N ALA A 21 -23.70 29.15 -24.61
CA ALA A 21 -22.80 30.30 -24.64
C ALA A 21 -22.12 30.56 -23.29
N ASN A 22 -21.23 29.66 -22.86
CA ASN A 22 -20.51 29.76 -21.57
C ASN A 22 -19.22 30.60 -21.64
N ASN A 23 -18.57 30.67 -22.80
CA ASN A 23 -17.31 31.38 -23.02
C ASN A 23 -17.47 32.41 -24.16
N PRO A 24 -17.41 33.72 -23.89
CA PRO A 24 -17.61 34.78 -24.89
C PRO A 24 -16.46 34.89 -25.91
N PHE A 25 -15.35 34.20 -25.68
CA PHE A 25 -14.20 34.22 -26.58
C PHE A 25 -14.25 33.13 -27.66
N ILE A 26 -15.09 32.11 -27.47
CA ILE A 26 -15.33 31.05 -28.46
C ILE A 26 -16.42 31.52 -29.42
N ARG A 27 -16.14 31.55 -30.73
CA ARG A 27 -17.00 32.22 -31.72
C ARG A 27 -17.74 31.27 -32.66
N SER A 28 -17.29 30.04 -32.79
CA SER A 28 -17.79 29.06 -33.76
C SER A 28 -17.67 27.61 -33.26
N GLY A 29 -18.23 26.69 -34.04
CA GLY A 29 -18.13 25.25 -33.75
C GLY A 29 -19.19 24.74 -32.78
N TYR A 30 -20.21 25.53 -32.46
CA TYR A 30 -21.32 25.10 -31.60
C TYR A 30 -22.25 24.14 -32.34
N ARG A 31 -22.67 23.06 -31.68
CA ARG A 31 -23.59 22.06 -32.24
C ARG A 31 -25.05 22.49 -32.04
N LEU A 32 -25.71 22.92 -33.11
CA LEU A 32 -27.11 23.35 -33.13
C LEU A 32 -28.04 22.22 -33.58
N HIS A 33 -29.18 22.05 -32.89
CA HIS A 33 -30.21 21.07 -33.20
C HIS A 33 -29.76 19.60 -33.06
N TYR A 34 -28.79 19.32 -32.19
CA TYR A 34 -28.34 17.96 -31.84
C TYR A 34 -29.24 17.38 -30.75
N SER A 35 -30.54 17.22 -31.03
CA SER A 35 -31.55 16.77 -30.07
C SER A 35 -31.61 15.25 -29.84
N SER A 36 -30.99 14.45 -30.72
CA SER A 36 -30.94 12.99 -30.59
C SER A 36 -29.60 12.52 -30.01
N PRO A 37 -29.58 11.55 -29.07
CA PRO A 37 -28.34 10.93 -28.58
C PRO A 37 -27.48 10.36 -29.71
N LEU A 38 -28.11 9.84 -30.79
CA LEU A 38 -27.38 9.31 -31.94
C LEU A 38 -26.66 10.40 -32.73
N HIS A 39 -27.24 11.60 -32.84
CA HIS A 39 -26.56 12.75 -33.46
C HIS A 39 -25.36 13.18 -32.61
N CYS A 40 -25.51 13.21 -31.28
CA CYS A 40 -24.41 13.50 -30.36
C CYS A 40 -23.29 12.46 -30.49
N ALA A 41 -23.61 11.17 -30.48
CA ALA A 41 -22.63 10.10 -30.64
C ALA A 41 -21.89 10.17 -31.98
N LYS A 42 -22.60 10.46 -33.08
CA LYS A 42 -21.97 10.68 -34.40
C LYS A 42 -21.05 11.91 -34.41
N SER A 43 -21.34 12.92 -33.60
CA SER A 43 -20.51 14.14 -33.49
C SER A 43 -19.13 13.88 -32.91
N LEU A 44 -18.89 12.72 -32.28
CA LEU A 44 -17.56 12.29 -31.81
C LEU A 44 -16.51 12.33 -32.94
N PHE A 45 -16.93 12.07 -34.18
CA PHE A 45 -16.09 12.06 -35.37
C PHE A 45 -16.20 13.35 -36.21
N GLN A 46 -16.79 14.40 -35.64
CA GLN A 46 -16.92 15.72 -36.25
C GLN A 46 -16.10 16.74 -35.45
N LEU A 47 -15.41 17.65 -36.14
CA LEU A 47 -14.70 18.75 -35.48
C LEU A 47 -15.68 19.84 -35.04
N HIS A 48 -15.69 20.15 -33.76
CA HIS A 48 -16.53 21.15 -33.10
C HIS A 48 -15.79 21.69 -31.86
N ASN A 49 -16.31 22.72 -31.23
CA ASN A 49 -15.61 23.39 -30.12
C ASN A 49 -15.38 22.50 -28.88
N GLU A 50 -16.22 21.49 -28.70
CA GLU A 50 -16.11 20.51 -27.62
C GLU A 50 -15.27 19.27 -27.96
N THR A 51 -14.69 19.16 -29.17
CA THR A 51 -14.08 17.90 -29.64
C THR A 51 -12.95 17.45 -28.71
N TRP A 52 -12.06 18.37 -28.35
CA TRP A 52 -10.96 18.06 -27.44
C TRP A 52 -11.40 17.77 -26.02
N ASN A 53 -12.40 18.48 -25.50
CA ASN A 53 -12.94 18.21 -24.17
C ASN A 53 -13.47 16.77 -24.07
N VAL A 54 -14.22 16.32 -25.10
CA VAL A 54 -14.73 14.95 -25.19
C VAL A 54 -13.59 13.94 -25.32
N TRP A 55 -12.66 14.15 -26.27
CA TRP A 55 -11.62 13.16 -26.55
C TRP A 55 -10.55 13.07 -25.46
N SER A 56 -10.16 14.17 -24.81
CA SER A 56 -9.16 14.13 -23.73
C SER A 56 -9.66 13.29 -22.56
N HIS A 57 -10.93 13.46 -22.17
CA HIS A 57 -11.54 12.70 -21.10
C HIS A 57 -11.95 11.28 -21.51
N LEU A 58 -12.35 11.04 -22.76
CA LEU A 58 -12.62 9.69 -23.26
C LEU A 58 -11.33 8.85 -23.32
N VAL A 59 -10.23 9.41 -23.80
CA VAL A 59 -8.93 8.75 -23.77
C VAL A 59 -8.47 8.57 -22.32
N GLY A 60 -8.66 9.57 -21.47
CA GLY A 60 -8.39 9.48 -20.03
C GLY A 60 -9.16 8.33 -19.36
N SER A 61 -10.46 8.18 -19.61
CA SER A 61 -11.25 7.09 -19.01
C SER A 61 -10.77 5.72 -19.48
N LEU A 62 -10.44 5.56 -20.77
CA LEU A 62 -9.84 4.33 -21.30
C LEU A 62 -8.46 4.03 -20.68
N LEU A 63 -7.64 5.06 -20.44
CA LEU A 63 -6.37 4.92 -19.75
C LEU A 63 -6.57 4.36 -18.33
N PHE A 64 -7.56 4.84 -17.58
CA PHE A 64 -7.85 4.32 -16.25
C PHE A 64 -8.43 2.90 -16.26
N VAL A 65 -9.06 2.45 -17.35
CA VAL A 65 -9.40 1.02 -17.55
C VAL A 65 -8.12 0.19 -17.71
N VAL A 66 -7.13 0.70 -18.44
CA VAL A 66 -5.81 0.03 -18.55
C VAL A 66 -5.11 -0.02 -17.19
N PHE A 67 -5.13 1.07 -16.42
CA PHE A 67 -4.58 1.06 -15.05
C PHE A 67 -5.32 0.09 -14.14
N PHE A 68 -6.66 0.02 -14.21
CA PHE A 68 -7.43 -0.97 -13.48
C PHE A 68 -6.97 -2.39 -13.81
N TYR A 69 -6.87 -2.72 -15.10
CA TYR A 69 -6.39 -4.02 -15.54
C TYR A 69 -4.97 -4.28 -15.03
N SER A 70 -4.07 -3.30 -15.12
CA SER A 70 -2.70 -3.46 -14.62
C SER A 70 -2.65 -3.76 -13.12
N VAL A 71 -3.53 -3.16 -12.30
CA VAL A 71 -3.52 -3.38 -10.84
C VAL A 71 -4.21 -4.69 -10.45
N VAL A 72 -5.31 -5.05 -11.11
CA VAL A 72 -6.03 -6.29 -10.84
C VAL A 72 -5.26 -7.51 -11.33
N PHE A 73 -4.58 -7.38 -12.47
CA PHE A 73 -3.80 -8.44 -13.10
C PHE A 73 -2.30 -8.19 -12.95
N ILE A 74 -1.88 -7.40 -11.95
CA ILE A 74 -0.50 -7.48 -11.45
C ILE A 74 -0.34 -8.94 -11.01
N GLU A 75 0.35 -9.73 -11.82
CA GLU A 75 1.02 -10.92 -11.32
C GLU A 75 1.97 -10.35 -10.28
N ALA A 76 1.62 -10.50 -8.98
CA ALA A 76 2.64 -10.36 -7.95
C ALA A 76 3.83 -11.20 -8.44
N PRO A 77 5.07 -10.66 -8.41
CA PRO A 77 6.23 -11.33 -8.96
C PRO A 77 6.16 -12.82 -8.63
N SER A 78 6.42 -13.71 -9.57
CA SER A 78 6.34 -15.16 -9.34
C SER A 78 7.27 -15.66 -8.21
N SER A 79 8.10 -14.77 -7.64
CA SER A 79 8.86 -14.90 -6.39
C SER A 79 8.11 -14.48 -5.10
N LEU A 80 6.85 -14.03 -5.21
CA LEU A 80 5.94 -13.58 -4.14
C LEU A 80 4.57 -14.29 -4.22
N LEU A 81 4.19 -14.86 -5.37
CA LEU A 81 3.01 -15.74 -5.50
C LEU A 81 3.38 -17.20 -5.20
N HIS A 82 3.23 -17.63 -3.95
CA HIS A 82 2.82 -19.01 -3.69
C HIS A 82 1.32 -19.03 -3.36
N PRO A 83 0.50 -19.78 -4.12
CA PRO A 83 -0.95 -19.74 -4.00
C PRO A 83 -1.38 -20.61 -2.82
N THR A 84 -1.77 -19.99 -1.72
CA THR A 84 -2.65 -20.66 -0.75
C THR A 84 -3.64 -19.64 -0.19
N ALA A 85 -4.81 -19.61 -0.81
CA ALA A 85 -6.00 -19.01 -0.25
C ALA A 85 -6.26 -19.63 1.13
N LEU A 86 -6.23 -18.80 2.17
CA LEU A 86 -6.64 -19.17 3.52
C LEU A 86 -8.14 -19.45 3.53
N ALA A 87 -8.53 -20.72 3.72
CA ALA A 87 -9.84 -21.02 4.28
C ALA A 87 -9.84 -20.61 5.76
N PRO A 88 -10.93 -20.01 6.28
CA PRO A 88 -10.99 -19.62 7.69
C PRO A 88 -10.91 -20.85 8.62
N PRO A 89 -10.35 -20.71 9.83
CA PRO A 89 -10.18 -21.83 10.76
C PRO A 89 -11.54 -22.46 11.14
N PRO A 90 -11.62 -23.79 11.32
CA PRO A 90 -12.88 -24.52 11.47
C PRO A 90 -13.60 -24.34 12.83
N LEU A 91 -13.26 -23.34 13.64
CA LEU A 91 -13.73 -23.19 15.02
C LEU A 91 -14.67 -22.02 15.29
N ALA A 92 -15.19 -21.33 14.28
CA ALA A 92 -16.09 -20.19 14.49
C ALA A 92 -17.56 -20.47 14.13
N LEU A 93 -18.05 -21.67 14.44
CA LEU A 93 -19.47 -22.03 14.33
C LEU A 93 -19.97 -22.54 15.68
N HIS A 94 -20.91 -21.82 16.29
CA HIS A 94 -21.64 -22.33 17.45
C HIS A 94 -22.97 -22.91 16.97
N GLY A 95 -23.13 -24.24 17.05
CA GLY A 95 -24.34 -24.93 16.59
C GLY A 95 -24.56 -24.95 15.07
N GLY A 96 -23.50 -24.75 14.27
CA GLY A 96 -23.58 -24.77 12.80
C GLY A 96 -24.10 -23.48 12.18
N LEU A 97 -24.26 -22.40 12.96
CA LEU A 97 -24.61 -21.07 12.49
C LEU A 97 -23.46 -20.09 12.75
N HIS A 98 -23.23 -19.18 11.80
CA HIS A 98 -22.25 -18.10 11.93
C HIS A 98 -22.70 -17.12 13.03
N THR A 99 -21.85 -16.87 14.03
CA THR A 99 -22.15 -15.92 15.10
C THR A 99 -21.95 -14.47 14.63
N ARG A 100 -22.54 -13.52 15.35
CA ARG A 100 -22.32 -12.09 15.09
C ARG A 100 -20.85 -11.71 15.27
N GLU A 101 -20.14 -12.32 16.22
CA GLU A 101 -18.69 -12.15 16.35
C GLU A 101 -17.95 -12.63 15.09
N TYR A 102 -18.28 -13.82 14.55
CA TYR A 102 -17.67 -14.31 13.30
C TYR A 102 -17.98 -13.38 12.11
N PHE A 103 -19.21 -12.88 12.02
CA PHE A 103 -19.57 -11.93 10.97
C PHE A 103 -18.76 -10.64 11.10
N VAL A 104 -18.56 -10.09 12.29
CA VAL A 104 -17.79 -8.84 12.51
C VAL A 104 -16.28 -9.05 12.34
N GLU A 105 -15.76 -10.24 12.61
CA GLU A 105 -14.32 -10.52 12.56
C GLU A 105 -13.86 -11.00 11.17
N TYR A 106 -14.73 -11.67 10.40
CA TYR A 106 -14.34 -12.31 9.13
C TYR A 106 -15.20 -11.96 7.90
N ILE A 107 -16.41 -11.38 8.04
CA ILE A 107 -17.33 -11.15 6.90
C ILE A 107 -17.64 -9.65 6.69
N ALA A 108 -17.95 -8.91 7.74
CA ALA A 108 -18.10 -7.47 7.75
C ALA A 108 -16.72 -6.91 8.11
N PRO A 109 -15.94 -6.42 7.15
CA PRO A 109 -14.63 -5.89 7.46
C PRO A 109 -14.82 -4.72 8.44
N PRO A 110 -14.14 -4.67 9.60
CA PRO A 110 -13.60 -3.37 9.97
C PRO A 110 -12.73 -3.00 8.77
N VAL A 111 -12.94 -1.79 8.26
CA VAL A 111 -12.12 -1.22 7.19
C VAL A 111 -10.66 -1.59 7.45
N ILE A 112 -10.14 -2.52 6.63
CA ILE A 112 -8.79 -3.10 6.60
C ILE A 112 -8.54 -4.32 7.54
N PRO A 113 -8.53 -5.55 7.00
CA PRO A 113 -7.80 -6.66 7.59
C PRO A 113 -6.35 -6.66 7.08
N MET A 114 -5.43 -6.52 8.01
CA MET A 114 -4.00 -6.76 7.84
C MET A 114 -3.77 -8.28 7.73
N TYR A 115 -3.59 -8.80 6.52
CA TYR A 115 -3.25 -10.21 6.32
C TYR A 115 -1.74 -10.38 6.38
N TYR A 116 -1.18 -10.88 7.48
CA TYR A 116 0.21 -11.33 7.45
C TYR A 116 0.31 -12.65 6.66
N ALA A 117 1.02 -12.64 5.53
CA ALA A 117 1.41 -13.88 4.86
C ALA A 117 2.79 -14.30 5.36
N LEU A 118 2.92 -15.56 5.79
CA LEU A 118 4.21 -16.14 6.17
C LEU A 118 5.06 -16.36 4.92
N ARG A 119 6.26 -15.78 4.86
CA ARG A 119 7.24 -16.10 3.83
C ARG A 119 8.19 -17.17 4.36
N LEU A 120 7.89 -18.44 4.09
CA LEU A 120 8.84 -19.54 4.27
C LEU A 120 9.46 -19.86 2.91
N ASP A 121 10.44 -19.06 2.51
CA ASP A 121 11.25 -19.38 1.34
C ASP A 121 12.19 -20.57 1.61
N GLN A 122 12.85 -21.09 0.58
CA GLN A 122 13.79 -22.20 0.72
C GLN A 122 15.00 -21.85 1.61
N GLN A 123 15.45 -20.61 1.57
CA GLN A 123 16.60 -20.13 2.32
C GLN A 123 16.32 -20.16 3.83
N ILE A 124 15.13 -19.74 4.27
CA ILE A 124 14.70 -19.81 5.68
C ILE A 124 14.62 -21.26 6.15
N ARG A 125 14.08 -22.17 5.33
CA ARG A 125 14.06 -23.61 5.64
C ARG A 125 15.47 -24.18 5.81
N GLU A 126 16.41 -23.77 4.96
CA GLU A 126 17.82 -24.18 5.05
C GLU A 126 18.48 -23.67 6.34
N HIS A 127 18.27 -22.41 6.71
CA HIS A 127 18.82 -21.84 7.94
C HIS A 127 18.28 -22.54 9.21
N VAL A 128 16.97 -22.80 9.26
CA VAL A 128 16.33 -23.54 10.36
C VAL A 128 16.81 -24.99 10.40
N HIS A 129 16.98 -25.63 9.23
CA HIS A 129 17.52 -26.98 9.15
C HIS A 129 18.95 -27.06 9.66
N VAL A 130 19.82 -26.15 9.20
CA VAL A 130 21.22 -26.05 9.65
C VAL A 130 21.28 -25.83 11.17
N ALA A 131 20.46 -24.93 11.71
CA ALA A 131 20.39 -24.71 13.15
C ALA A 131 19.96 -25.98 13.91
N SER A 132 18.91 -26.66 13.46
CA SER A 132 18.42 -27.91 14.08
C SER A 132 19.49 -29.02 14.10
N VAL A 133 20.24 -29.17 13.01
CA VAL A 133 21.37 -30.12 12.91
C VAL A 133 22.50 -29.74 13.88
N LEU A 134 22.90 -28.47 13.93
CA LEU A 134 23.95 -27.98 14.83
C LEU A 134 23.60 -28.16 16.30
N PHE A 135 22.35 -27.90 16.70
CA PHE A 135 21.89 -28.16 18.06
C PHE A 135 21.80 -29.66 18.36
N GLY A 136 21.37 -30.47 17.40
CA GLY A 136 21.37 -31.92 17.52
C GLY A 136 22.77 -32.49 17.77
N HIS A 137 23.77 -32.03 17.02
CA HIS A 137 25.17 -32.40 17.23
C HIS A 137 25.69 -31.90 18.58
N SER A 138 25.33 -30.69 18.98
CA SER A 138 25.75 -30.12 20.28
C SER A 138 25.18 -30.90 21.46
N LEU A 139 23.92 -31.32 21.39
CA LEU A 139 23.29 -32.19 22.41
C LEU A 139 23.93 -33.58 22.45
N ALA A 140 24.26 -34.17 21.30
CA ALA A 140 24.88 -35.49 21.24
C ALA A 140 26.28 -35.53 21.88
N ARG A 141 26.98 -34.38 22.00
CA ARG A 141 28.29 -34.27 22.65
C ARG A 141 28.23 -34.09 24.16
N VAL A 142 27.05 -33.84 24.74
CA VAL A 142 26.90 -33.61 26.19
C VAL A 142 27.42 -34.79 27.03
N PRO A 143 27.11 -36.06 26.72
CA PRO A 143 27.65 -37.19 27.48
C PRO A 143 29.18 -37.24 27.45
N THR A 144 29.79 -36.99 26.28
CA THR A 144 31.26 -36.96 26.15
C THR A 144 31.89 -35.86 27.01
N LEU A 145 31.28 -34.68 27.10
CA LEU A 145 31.77 -33.61 27.97
C LEU A 145 31.63 -33.95 29.47
N GLN A 146 30.58 -34.71 29.82
CA GLN A 146 30.39 -35.25 31.16
C GLN A 146 31.40 -36.37 31.48
N ASP A 147 31.83 -37.16 30.50
CA ASP A 147 32.87 -38.18 30.66
C ASP A 147 34.28 -37.58 30.79
N LEU A 148 34.50 -36.38 30.26
CA LEU A 148 35.75 -35.63 30.42
C LEU A 148 35.86 -34.89 31.77
N HIS A 149 34.74 -34.71 32.47
CA HIS A 149 34.69 -34.08 33.80
C HIS A 149 35.51 -34.85 34.87
N PRO A 150 35.51 -36.20 34.94
CA PRO A 150 36.44 -36.98 35.74
C PRO A 150 37.93 -36.70 35.48
N VAL A 151 38.31 -36.41 34.22
CA VAL A 151 39.70 -36.07 33.87
C VAL A 151 40.07 -34.72 34.47
N LEU A 152 39.17 -33.73 34.37
CA LEU A 152 39.33 -32.42 34.99
C LEU A 152 39.42 -32.50 36.53
N ALA A 153 38.65 -33.40 37.14
CA ALA A 153 38.62 -33.61 38.60
C ALA A 153 39.98 -34.00 39.19
N THR A 154 40.86 -34.60 38.39
CA THR A 154 42.20 -35.02 38.85
C THR A 154 43.28 -33.96 38.64
N GLN A 155 43.03 -32.92 37.84
CA GLN A 155 44.07 -31.99 37.36
C GLN A 155 43.72 -30.50 37.53
N VAL A 156 42.52 -30.17 38.02
CA VAL A 156 42.02 -28.79 38.18
C VAL A 156 41.31 -28.63 39.52
N SER A 157 41.16 -27.39 40.02
CA SER A 157 40.44 -27.11 41.27
C SER A 157 38.95 -27.48 41.19
N GLN A 158 38.38 -27.84 42.35
CA GLN A 158 36.96 -28.17 42.49
C GLN A 158 36.04 -27.03 42.02
N ASP A 159 36.45 -25.78 42.18
CA ASP A 159 35.68 -24.61 41.73
C ASP A 159 35.54 -24.58 40.20
N VAL A 160 36.62 -24.87 39.47
CA VAL A 160 36.61 -24.91 38.01
C VAL A 160 35.78 -26.08 37.50
N GLN A 161 35.93 -27.22 38.17
CA GLN A 161 35.15 -28.42 37.88
C GLN A 161 33.65 -28.17 38.03
N ALA A 162 33.21 -27.62 39.18
CA ALA A 162 31.81 -27.32 39.46
C ALA A 162 31.24 -26.29 38.48
N THR A 163 32.03 -25.29 38.10
CA THR A 163 31.62 -24.23 37.16
C THR A 163 31.38 -24.79 35.75
N LEU A 164 32.31 -25.62 35.23
CA LEU A 164 32.15 -26.24 33.91
C LEU A 164 30.95 -27.20 33.86
N ALA A 165 30.73 -27.99 34.92
CA ALA A 165 29.58 -28.87 35.03
C ALA A 165 28.24 -28.11 35.07
N ALA A 166 28.20 -26.98 35.78
CA ALA A 166 27.03 -26.11 35.83
C ALA A 166 26.67 -25.52 34.46
N TYR A 167 27.67 -25.05 33.70
CA TYR A 167 27.46 -24.57 32.33
C TYR A 167 26.92 -25.66 31.40
N VAL A 168 27.53 -26.86 31.41
CA VAL A 168 27.07 -27.97 30.57
C VAL A 168 25.62 -28.36 30.88
N SER A 169 25.28 -28.49 32.16
CA SER A 169 23.92 -28.87 32.58
C SER A 169 22.88 -27.80 32.20
N SER A 170 23.16 -26.53 32.49
CA SER A 170 22.25 -25.42 32.20
C SER A 170 22.03 -25.23 30.71
N MET A 171 23.11 -25.25 29.92
CA MET A 171 23.03 -25.07 28.48
C MET A 171 22.43 -26.30 27.79
N ALA A 172 22.68 -27.53 28.26
CA ALA A 172 22.06 -28.74 27.72
C ALA A 172 20.54 -28.73 27.89
N SER A 173 20.04 -28.31 29.06
CA SER A 173 18.60 -28.15 29.29
C SER A 173 17.99 -27.13 28.35
N ALA A 174 18.60 -25.95 28.24
CA ALA A 174 18.09 -24.89 27.36
C ALA A 174 18.19 -25.26 25.86
N LEU A 175 19.20 -26.03 25.46
CA LEU A 175 19.32 -26.60 24.11
C LEU A 175 18.23 -27.63 23.81
N HIS A 176 17.86 -28.44 24.80
CA HIS A 176 16.79 -29.42 24.66
C HIS A 176 15.43 -28.72 24.46
N ASP A 177 15.16 -27.68 25.24
CA ASP A 177 13.96 -26.84 25.10
C ASP A 177 13.93 -26.14 23.73
N LEU A 178 15.05 -25.52 23.33
CA LEU A 178 15.17 -24.84 22.04
C LEU A 178 14.94 -25.81 20.87
N ARG A 179 15.53 -27.00 20.91
CA ARG A 179 15.38 -28.01 19.85
C ARG A 179 13.96 -28.58 19.80
N ALA A 180 13.32 -28.78 20.94
CA ALA A 180 11.93 -29.26 20.99
C ALA A 180 10.95 -28.23 20.39
N SER A 181 11.29 -26.94 20.46
CA SER A 181 10.54 -25.85 19.82
C SER A 181 10.84 -25.67 18.32
N LEU A 182 11.87 -26.34 17.77
CA LEU A 182 12.15 -26.31 16.33
C LEU A 182 11.40 -27.43 15.61
N PRO A 183 10.83 -27.18 14.42
CA PRO A 183 10.08 -28.19 13.69
C PRO A 183 10.97 -29.39 13.32
N PRO A 184 10.47 -30.62 13.45
CA PRO A 184 11.23 -31.82 13.09
C PRO A 184 11.23 -31.95 11.57
N THR A 185 12.30 -31.50 10.91
CA THR A 185 12.55 -31.68 9.46
C THR A 185 11.38 -31.30 8.57
N VAL A 186 11.43 -30.14 7.92
CA VAL A 186 10.46 -29.76 6.89
C VAL A 186 10.60 -30.72 5.70
N ASN A 187 9.91 -31.86 5.74
CA ASN A 187 9.78 -32.73 4.58
C ASN A 187 8.98 -31.95 3.53
N ALA A 188 9.55 -31.83 2.34
CA ALA A 188 9.00 -31.06 1.23
C ALA A 188 7.61 -31.55 0.71
N SER A 189 6.97 -32.50 1.38
CA SER A 189 5.70 -33.10 0.97
C SER A 189 4.55 -32.74 1.94
N THR A 190 3.71 -31.80 1.49
CA THR A 190 2.23 -31.79 1.65
C THR A 190 1.58 -31.43 3.00
N LYS A 191 2.27 -30.90 4.01
CA LYS A 191 1.64 -30.36 5.25
C LYS A 191 1.98 -28.89 5.60
N ALA A 192 2.41 -28.11 4.62
CA ALA A 192 3.01 -26.79 4.80
C ALA A 192 2.22 -25.78 5.66
N ALA A 193 0.91 -25.61 5.47
CA ALA A 193 0.18 -24.50 6.10
C ALA A 193 -0.03 -24.62 7.63
N ALA A 194 -0.18 -25.84 8.16
CA ALA A 194 -0.35 -26.06 9.61
C ALA A 194 0.99 -26.00 10.36
N ASP A 195 2.08 -26.39 9.69
CA ASP A 195 3.44 -26.34 10.21
C ASP A 195 3.99 -24.89 10.20
N GLU A 196 3.52 -24.05 9.27
CA GLU A 196 3.87 -22.63 9.11
C GLU A 196 3.34 -21.73 10.25
N LEU A 197 2.07 -21.86 10.65
CA LEU A 197 1.47 -21.09 11.76
C LEU A 197 2.09 -21.47 13.12
N ASN A 198 2.44 -22.74 13.28
CA ASN A 198 3.15 -23.24 14.46
C ASN A 198 4.55 -22.64 14.61
N TRP A 199 5.19 -22.23 13.50
CA TRP A 199 6.55 -21.71 13.51
C TRP A 199 6.65 -20.28 14.05
N VAL A 200 5.72 -19.37 13.73
CA VAL A 200 5.73 -17.99 14.26
C VAL A 200 5.44 -17.97 15.76
N VAL A 201 4.51 -18.81 16.21
CA VAL A 201 4.23 -19.02 17.64
C VAL A 201 5.44 -19.63 18.34
N ALA A 202 6.12 -20.60 17.71
CA ALA A 202 7.35 -21.19 18.23
C ALA A 202 8.48 -20.14 18.29
N TYR A 203 8.70 -19.32 17.26
CA TYR A 203 9.77 -18.32 17.22
C TYR A 203 9.69 -17.30 18.36
N ASN A 204 8.50 -16.80 18.69
CA ASN A 204 8.30 -15.91 19.83
C ASN A 204 8.63 -16.59 21.18
N GLN A 205 8.43 -17.91 21.27
CA GLN A 205 8.85 -18.71 22.41
C GLN A 205 10.37 -18.99 22.42
N LEU A 206 11.05 -18.90 21.26
CA LEU A 206 12.51 -19.07 21.15
C LEU A 206 13.29 -17.88 21.70
N HIS A 207 12.80 -16.65 21.62
CA HIS A 207 13.59 -15.44 21.96
C HIS A 207 14.17 -15.44 23.40
N PRO A 208 13.41 -15.79 24.47
CA PRO A 208 13.95 -15.86 25.82
C PRO A 208 14.92 -17.04 26.04
N VAL A 209 14.84 -18.09 25.24
CA VAL A 209 15.76 -19.24 25.29
C VAL A 209 17.05 -18.92 24.52
N HIS A 210 16.92 -18.24 23.38
CA HIS A 210 18.01 -17.77 22.53
C HIS A 210 18.93 -16.78 23.26
N SER A 211 18.37 -15.77 23.92
CA SER A 211 19.15 -14.78 24.67
C SER A 211 19.93 -15.43 25.82
N ARG A 212 19.28 -16.31 26.59
CA ARG A 212 19.92 -17.07 27.69
C ARG A 212 21.06 -17.95 27.18
N LEU A 213 20.87 -18.66 26.07
CA LEU A 213 21.90 -19.52 25.48
C LEU A 213 23.07 -18.71 24.89
N ARG A 214 22.79 -17.57 24.24
CA ARG A 214 23.83 -16.67 23.71
C ARG A 214 24.71 -16.12 24.84
N ASP A 215 24.09 -15.70 25.94
CA ASP A 215 24.84 -15.14 27.06
C ASP A 215 25.66 -16.24 27.77
N ALA A 216 25.08 -17.43 27.95
CA ALA A 216 25.78 -18.58 28.54
C ALA A 216 26.93 -19.10 27.66
N THR A 217 26.76 -19.17 26.33
CA THR A 217 27.83 -19.56 25.40
C THR A 217 29.00 -18.56 25.43
N GLY A 218 28.71 -17.25 25.44
CA GLY A 218 29.74 -16.22 25.54
C GLY A 218 30.51 -16.29 26.86
N GLN A 219 29.81 -16.48 27.98
CA GLN A 219 30.42 -16.63 29.30
C GLN A 219 31.29 -17.89 29.39
N LEU A 220 30.81 -19.04 28.91
CA LEU A 220 31.59 -20.29 28.91
C LEU A 220 32.85 -20.15 28.04
N ALA A 221 32.75 -19.55 26.86
CA ALA A 221 33.89 -19.35 25.98
C ALA A 221 34.97 -18.46 26.62
N ALA A 222 34.56 -17.35 27.26
CA ALA A 222 35.47 -16.46 27.99
C ALA A 222 36.11 -17.16 29.19
N TYR A 223 35.32 -17.92 29.95
CA TYR A 223 35.79 -18.67 31.12
C TYR A 223 36.85 -19.73 30.73
N VAL A 224 36.54 -20.54 29.71
CA VAL A 224 37.46 -21.57 29.19
C VAL A 224 38.75 -20.95 28.67
N ALA A 225 38.70 -19.81 27.98
CA ALA A 225 39.89 -19.11 27.52
C ALA A 225 40.79 -18.64 28.67
N GLY A 226 40.18 -18.11 29.75
CA GLY A 226 40.90 -17.67 30.94
C GLY A 226 41.60 -18.81 31.69
N VAL A 227 40.93 -19.95 31.84
CA VAL A 227 41.48 -21.13 32.54
C VAL A 227 42.55 -21.84 31.69
N ARG A 228 42.37 -21.89 30.36
CA ARG A 228 43.25 -22.63 29.44
C ARG A 228 44.67 -22.08 29.41
N ALA A 229 44.86 -20.77 29.57
CA ALA A 229 46.17 -20.12 29.53
C ALA A 229 47.11 -20.62 30.65
N SER A 230 46.57 -21.03 31.78
CA SER A 230 47.32 -21.53 32.95
C SER A 230 47.30 -23.06 33.11
N ALA A 231 46.67 -23.79 32.19
CA ALA A 231 46.42 -25.22 32.34
C ALA A 231 47.53 -26.11 31.74
N PRO A 232 47.80 -27.31 32.30
CA PRO A 232 48.70 -28.30 31.72
C PRO A 232 48.24 -28.80 30.34
N PRO A 233 49.13 -29.30 29.46
CA PRO A 233 48.79 -29.71 28.09
C PRO A 233 47.63 -30.71 27.97
N ALA A 234 47.52 -31.67 28.91
CA ALA A 234 46.43 -32.64 28.94
C ALA A 234 45.06 -31.97 29.22
N VAL A 235 45.03 -30.98 30.12
CA VAL A 235 43.84 -30.19 30.46
C VAL A 235 43.49 -29.22 29.34
N GLN A 236 44.48 -28.66 28.64
CA GLN A 236 44.26 -27.77 27.50
C GLN A 236 43.47 -28.45 26.37
N HIS A 237 43.71 -29.76 26.15
CA HIS A 237 42.94 -30.53 25.16
C HIS A 237 41.48 -30.71 25.60
N VAL A 238 41.25 -31.00 26.88
CA VAL A 238 39.89 -31.10 27.42
C VAL A 238 39.17 -29.76 27.36
N LEU A 239 39.80 -28.66 27.77
CA LEU A 239 39.23 -27.31 27.68
C LEU A 239 38.95 -26.90 26.23
N HIS A 240 39.74 -27.39 25.27
CA HIS A 240 39.46 -27.17 23.85
C HIS A 240 38.15 -27.83 23.40
N GLU A 241 37.79 -28.99 23.93
CA GLU A 241 36.51 -29.65 23.64
C GLU A 241 35.31 -28.82 24.12
N PHE A 242 35.39 -28.23 25.32
CA PHE A 242 34.35 -27.32 25.84
C PHE A 242 34.22 -26.04 24.99
N HIS A 243 35.35 -25.49 24.55
CA HIS A 243 35.35 -24.33 23.66
C HIS A 243 34.67 -24.64 22.33
N THR A 244 35.07 -25.73 21.66
CA THR A 244 34.51 -26.16 20.37
C THR A 244 33.02 -26.48 20.48
N TRP A 245 32.59 -27.06 21.61
CA TRP A 245 31.16 -27.28 21.88
C TRP A 245 30.39 -25.96 22.02
N SER A 246 30.91 -24.99 22.79
CA SER A 246 30.27 -23.67 22.95
C SER A 246 30.14 -22.92 21.62
N GLN A 247 31.13 -23.08 20.72
CA GLN A 247 31.08 -22.52 19.36
C GLN A 247 30.04 -23.21 18.49
N GLY A 248 29.86 -24.53 18.60
CA GLY A 248 28.81 -25.26 17.89
C GLY A 248 27.41 -24.75 18.23
N VAL A 249 27.18 -24.43 19.52
CA VAL A 249 25.94 -23.81 19.98
C VAL A 249 25.80 -22.38 19.45
N ALA A 250 26.85 -21.57 19.54
CA ALA A 250 26.85 -20.19 19.03
C ALA A 250 26.55 -20.11 17.52
N ASN A 251 27.14 -21.02 16.72
CA ASN A 251 26.88 -21.09 15.29
C ASN A 251 25.43 -21.47 14.97
N GLY A 252 24.83 -22.39 15.75
CA GLY A 252 23.40 -22.70 15.63
C GLY A 252 22.51 -21.52 15.98
N LEU A 253 22.83 -20.76 17.03
CA LEU A 253 22.11 -19.55 17.42
C LEU A 253 22.24 -18.44 16.36
N GLN A 254 23.40 -18.33 15.72
CA GLN A 254 23.65 -17.39 14.63
C GLN A 254 22.86 -17.76 13.38
N ALA A 255 22.74 -19.06 13.05
CA ALA A 255 21.92 -19.53 11.94
C ALA A 255 20.43 -19.20 12.12
N ILE A 256 19.90 -19.23 13.35
CA ILE A 256 18.54 -18.75 13.66
C ILE A 256 18.46 -17.23 13.61
N HIS A 257 19.45 -16.52 14.16
CA HIS A 257 19.46 -15.06 14.23
C HIS A 257 19.58 -14.39 12.85
N ALA A 258 20.16 -15.10 11.88
CA ALA A 258 20.20 -14.69 10.49
C ALA A 258 18.81 -14.63 9.82
N VAL A 259 17.78 -15.21 10.45
CA VAL A 259 16.38 -15.08 10.03
C VAL A 259 15.73 -13.96 10.85
N HIS A 260 15.58 -12.76 10.28
CA HIS A 260 15.00 -11.64 11.01
C HIS A 260 13.47 -11.74 11.06
N PRO A 261 12.77 -11.44 12.18
CA PRO A 261 11.30 -11.55 12.29
C PRO A 261 10.53 -10.75 11.23
N ALA A 262 11.11 -9.63 10.79
CA ALA A 262 10.55 -8.79 9.74
C ALA A 262 10.65 -9.41 8.33
N GLU A 263 11.47 -10.44 8.13
CA GLU A 263 11.58 -11.18 6.86
C GLU A 263 10.50 -12.27 6.72
N LEU A 264 9.83 -12.61 7.82
CA LEU A 264 8.84 -13.70 7.91
C LEU A 264 7.40 -13.25 7.71
N LEU A 265 7.14 -11.95 7.82
CA LEU A 265 5.79 -11.38 7.83
C LEU A 265 5.77 -10.16 6.89
N THR A 266 5.31 -10.35 5.66
CA THR A 266 4.80 -9.21 4.88
C THR A 266 3.30 -9.17 5.07
N PRO A 267 2.72 -8.07 5.57
CA PRO A 267 1.30 -7.91 5.41
C PRO A 267 1.01 -7.86 3.89
N GLU A 268 0.03 -8.62 3.40
CA GLU A 268 -0.48 -8.43 2.04
C GLU A 268 -0.92 -6.98 1.94
N LEU A 269 -0.09 -6.21 1.24
CA LEU A 269 -0.33 -4.81 1.06
C LEU A 269 -1.55 -4.69 0.17
N ALA A 270 -2.63 -4.15 0.73
CA ALA A 270 -3.89 -4.14 0.00
C ALA A 270 -3.83 -3.14 -1.16
N THR A 271 -4.33 -3.57 -2.32
CA THR A 271 -4.39 -2.75 -3.55
C THR A 271 -5.73 -2.00 -3.67
N TRP A 272 -6.72 -2.30 -2.81
CA TRP A 272 -8.03 -1.64 -2.83
C TRP A 272 -7.98 -0.09 -2.79
N PRO A 273 -7.03 0.58 -2.09
CA PRO A 273 -6.97 2.05 -2.09
C PRO A 273 -6.66 2.60 -3.48
N ILE A 274 -5.77 1.93 -4.23
CA ILE A 274 -5.45 2.27 -5.61
C ILE A 274 -6.66 2.01 -6.51
N LEU A 275 -7.37 0.90 -6.30
CA LEU A 275 -8.57 0.57 -7.08
C LEU A 275 -9.71 1.59 -6.85
N VAL A 276 -9.90 2.08 -5.63
CA VAL A 276 -10.84 3.18 -5.33
C VAL A 276 -10.45 4.45 -6.07
N TYR A 277 -9.17 4.80 -6.06
CA TYR A 277 -8.67 5.95 -6.81
C TYR A 277 -8.91 5.79 -8.33
N ILE A 278 -8.58 4.64 -8.90
CA ILE A 278 -8.79 4.35 -10.32
C ILE A 278 -10.28 4.43 -10.69
N ALA A 279 -11.15 3.84 -9.87
CA ALA A 279 -12.59 3.84 -10.11
C ALA A 279 -13.16 5.26 -10.08
N THR A 280 -12.78 6.07 -9.09
CA THR A 280 -13.24 7.46 -8.98
C THR A 280 -12.70 8.34 -10.11
N ALA A 281 -11.44 8.15 -10.53
CA ALA A 281 -10.88 8.82 -11.69
C ALA A 281 -11.59 8.42 -12.99
N PHE A 282 -11.83 7.12 -13.21
CA PHE A 282 -12.62 6.64 -14.35
C PHE A 282 -14.03 7.27 -14.39
N ILE A 283 -14.72 7.32 -13.24
CA ILE A 283 -16.05 7.93 -13.13
C ILE A 283 -15.99 9.42 -13.48
N CYS A 284 -15.05 10.18 -12.90
CA CYS A 284 -14.88 11.61 -13.20
C CYS A 284 -14.69 11.87 -14.70
N MET A 285 -13.78 11.12 -15.33
CA MET A 285 -13.47 11.28 -16.75
C MET A 285 -14.68 10.90 -17.62
N SER A 286 -15.42 9.85 -17.23
CA SER A 286 -16.62 9.41 -17.94
C SER A 286 -17.77 10.42 -17.81
N CYS A 287 -18.00 10.97 -16.62
CA CYS A 287 -18.98 12.03 -16.38
C CYS A 287 -18.68 13.27 -17.23
N SER A 288 -17.42 13.69 -17.30
CA SER A 288 -17.00 14.81 -18.14
C SER A 288 -17.21 14.53 -19.64
N THR A 289 -16.81 13.34 -20.10
CA THR A 289 -17.05 12.89 -21.48
C THR A 289 -18.54 12.93 -21.82
N MET A 290 -19.39 12.41 -20.93
CA MET A 290 -20.84 12.40 -21.11
C MET A 290 -21.40 13.83 -21.16
N TYR A 291 -20.96 14.71 -20.25
CA TYR A 291 -21.38 16.11 -20.25
C TYR A 291 -21.06 16.75 -21.60
N HIS A 292 -19.79 16.83 -21.99
CA HIS A 292 -19.36 17.52 -23.20
C HIS A 292 -19.91 16.90 -24.50
N LEU A 293 -20.29 15.62 -24.49
CA LEU A 293 -20.90 14.98 -25.66
C LEU A 293 -22.41 15.25 -25.76
N PHE A 294 -23.13 15.25 -24.63
CA PHE A 294 -24.60 15.18 -24.62
C PHE A 294 -25.31 16.44 -24.11
N PHE A 295 -24.61 17.42 -23.54
CA PHE A 295 -25.23 18.63 -22.97
C PHE A 295 -26.02 19.46 -23.99
N VAL A 296 -25.69 19.34 -25.28
CA VAL A 296 -26.32 20.08 -26.37
C VAL A 296 -27.78 19.71 -26.66
N GLN A 297 -28.28 18.59 -26.11
CA GLN A 297 -29.63 18.09 -26.42
C GLN A 297 -30.75 19.00 -25.90
N SER A 298 -30.59 19.54 -24.69
CA SER A 298 -31.55 20.47 -24.08
C SER A 298 -30.95 21.15 -22.86
N ALA A 299 -31.49 22.31 -22.47
CA ALA A 299 -31.07 23.00 -21.25
C ALA A 299 -31.23 22.13 -19.99
N ARG A 300 -32.27 21.30 -19.92
CA ARG A 300 -32.49 20.37 -18.79
C ARG A 300 -31.41 19.29 -18.73
N THR A 301 -31.07 18.71 -19.87
CA THR A 301 -30.00 17.72 -19.99
C THR A 301 -28.65 18.33 -19.63
N SER A 302 -28.38 19.56 -20.08
CA SER A 302 -27.16 20.29 -19.74
C SER A 302 -27.02 20.47 -18.22
N ILE A 303 -28.07 20.89 -17.52
CA ILE A 303 -28.05 21.09 -16.06
C ILE A 303 -27.82 19.76 -15.33
N ALA A 304 -28.50 18.69 -15.74
CA ALA A 304 -28.31 17.39 -15.08
C ALA A 304 -26.89 16.83 -15.29
N LEU A 305 -26.34 16.95 -16.50
CA LEU A 305 -25.02 16.42 -16.82
C LEU A 305 -23.88 17.25 -16.20
N ILE A 306 -24.01 18.58 -16.13
CA ILE A 306 -22.97 19.41 -15.47
C ILE A 306 -22.89 19.11 -13.96
N GLN A 307 -24.03 18.82 -13.32
CA GLN A 307 -24.05 18.41 -11.91
C GLN A 307 -23.35 17.07 -11.69
N LEU A 308 -23.51 16.12 -12.63
CA LEU A 308 -22.78 14.85 -12.61
C LEU A 308 -21.29 15.05 -12.85
N ASP A 309 -20.90 15.99 -13.70
CA ASP A 309 -19.50 16.35 -13.93
C ASP A 309 -18.85 16.92 -12.65
N TYR A 310 -19.53 17.86 -11.97
CA TYR A 310 -19.08 18.38 -10.68
C TYR A 310 -18.97 17.30 -9.60
N ALA A 311 -19.96 16.39 -9.53
CA ALA A 311 -19.92 15.24 -8.65
C ALA A 311 -18.74 14.31 -8.95
N GLY A 312 -18.40 14.12 -10.23
CA GLY A 312 -17.22 13.38 -10.68
C GLY A 312 -15.92 13.95 -10.13
N ILE A 313 -15.75 15.28 -10.18
CA ILE A 313 -14.57 15.97 -9.61
C ILE A 313 -14.45 15.70 -8.10
N ILE A 314 -15.56 15.78 -7.36
CA ILE A 314 -15.56 15.50 -5.91
C ILE A 314 -15.16 14.06 -5.61
N LEU A 315 -15.68 13.09 -6.38
CA LEU A 315 -15.30 11.69 -6.23
C LEU A 315 -13.81 11.49 -6.53
N LEU A 316 -13.28 12.12 -7.58
CA LEU A 316 -11.87 12.04 -7.93
C LEU A 316 -10.98 12.61 -6.82
N ILE A 317 -11.30 13.79 -6.29
CA ILE A 317 -10.55 14.41 -5.19
C ILE A 317 -10.61 13.49 -3.97
N GLY A 318 -11.81 13.05 -3.57
CA GLY A 318 -11.99 12.15 -2.42
C GLY A 318 -11.25 10.82 -2.58
N GLY A 319 -11.30 10.21 -3.76
CA GLY A 319 -10.59 8.97 -4.07
C GLY A 319 -9.08 9.11 -4.05
N ALA A 320 -8.53 10.28 -4.41
CA ALA A 320 -7.09 10.54 -4.42
C ALA A 320 -6.44 10.42 -3.02
N PHE A 321 -7.21 10.70 -1.96
CA PHE A 321 -6.75 10.58 -0.57
C PHE A 321 -6.51 9.14 -0.13
N PHE A 322 -7.25 8.17 -0.68
CA PHE A 322 -7.23 6.78 -0.22
C PHE A 322 -5.84 6.16 -0.24
N PRO A 323 -5.13 6.09 -1.39
CA PRO A 323 -3.80 5.49 -1.42
C PRO A 323 -2.78 6.28 -0.59
N VAL A 324 -2.83 7.62 -0.63
CA VAL A 324 -1.86 8.47 0.10
C VAL A 324 -1.97 8.27 1.62
N ILE A 325 -3.20 8.29 2.17
CA ILE A 325 -3.42 8.08 3.60
C ILE A 325 -3.09 6.63 3.99
N TYR A 326 -3.59 5.66 3.22
CA TYR A 326 -3.44 4.24 3.56
C TYR A 326 -1.97 3.81 3.60
N TYR A 327 -1.20 4.13 2.55
CA TYR A 327 0.21 3.76 2.49
C TYR A 327 1.10 4.66 3.36
N GLY A 328 0.71 5.93 3.54
CA GLY A 328 1.43 6.90 4.36
C GLY A 328 1.41 6.50 5.84
N PHE A 329 0.21 6.24 6.35
CA PHE A 329 -0.01 5.85 7.74
C PHE A 329 -0.18 4.33 7.90
N TYR A 330 0.47 3.54 7.04
CA TYR A 330 0.28 2.09 7.01
C TYR A 330 0.58 1.39 8.35
N CYS A 331 1.44 1.97 9.17
CA CYS A 331 1.79 1.41 10.48
C CYS A 331 0.88 1.91 11.62
N GLU A 332 -0.09 2.77 11.30
CA GLU A 332 -0.99 3.46 12.23
C GLU A 332 -2.43 3.40 11.70
N MET A 333 -2.98 2.18 11.66
CA MET A 333 -4.30 1.90 11.06
C MET A 333 -5.45 2.68 11.71
N GLU A 334 -5.34 3.06 12.98
CA GLU A 334 -6.30 3.96 13.64
C GLU A 334 -6.32 5.34 12.96
N THR A 335 -5.15 5.91 12.70
CA THR A 335 -4.98 7.18 11.98
C THR A 335 -5.53 7.09 10.55
N VAL A 336 -5.30 5.96 9.87
CA VAL A 336 -5.89 5.67 8.55
C VAL A 336 -7.41 5.70 8.62
N ALA A 337 -8.01 4.98 9.57
CA ALA A 337 -9.47 4.92 9.71
C ALA A 337 -10.08 6.31 9.97
N TRP A 338 -9.45 7.12 10.83
CA TRP A 338 -9.90 8.48 11.10
C TRP A 338 -9.86 9.37 9.86
N TYR A 339 -8.72 9.45 9.16
CA TYR A 339 -8.63 10.34 8.00
C TYR A 339 -9.48 9.86 6.83
N LEU A 340 -9.51 8.56 6.54
CA LEU A 340 -10.38 8.04 5.48
C LEU A 340 -11.86 8.24 5.81
N GLY A 341 -12.25 8.10 7.08
CA GLY A 341 -13.60 8.42 7.55
C GLY A 341 -13.95 9.90 7.33
N ILE A 342 -13.07 10.82 7.74
CA ILE A 342 -13.26 12.26 7.55
C ILE A 342 -13.39 12.61 6.07
N VAL A 343 -12.47 12.15 5.22
CA VAL A 343 -12.51 12.41 3.78
C VAL A 343 -13.77 11.83 3.15
N SER A 344 -14.19 10.63 3.56
CA SER A 344 -15.41 10.02 3.04
C SER A 344 -16.65 10.83 3.39
N VAL A 345 -16.75 11.35 4.62
CA VAL A 345 -17.85 12.24 5.04
C VAL A 345 -17.81 13.56 4.28
N LEU A 346 -16.65 14.24 4.22
CA LEU A 346 -16.49 15.52 3.51
C LEU A 346 -16.84 15.37 2.01
N SER A 347 -16.37 14.29 1.38
CA SER A 347 -16.65 14.01 -0.03
C SER A 347 -18.12 13.68 -0.25
N SER A 348 -18.76 12.91 0.65
CA SER A 348 -20.18 12.56 0.54
C SER A 348 -21.09 13.79 0.70
N VAL A 349 -20.80 14.66 1.67
CA VAL A 349 -21.54 15.93 1.86
C VAL A 349 -21.36 16.82 0.63
N SER A 350 -20.14 16.95 0.13
CA SER A 350 -19.84 17.75 -1.06
C SER A 350 -20.54 17.20 -2.31
N PHE A 351 -20.57 15.88 -2.47
CA PHE A 351 -21.24 15.19 -3.58
C PHE A 351 -22.74 15.44 -3.56
N VAL A 352 -23.39 15.31 -2.41
CA VAL A 352 -24.83 15.62 -2.29
C VAL A 352 -25.08 17.10 -2.58
N ALA A 353 -24.21 18.00 -2.10
CA ALA A 353 -24.31 19.42 -2.37
C ALA A 353 -24.16 19.74 -3.88
N SER A 354 -23.29 19.05 -4.61
CA SER A 354 -23.08 19.31 -6.04
C SER A 354 -24.26 18.91 -6.93
N LEU A 355 -25.13 18.02 -6.45
CA LEU A 355 -26.38 17.65 -7.14
C LEU A 355 -27.48 18.70 -6.97
N HIS A 356 -27.32 19.68 -6.07
CA HIS A 356 -28.30 20.74 -5.89
C HIS A 356 -28.13 21.85 -6.95
N PRO A 357 -29.20 22.37 -7.58
CA PRO A 357 -29.11 23.41 -8.61
C PRO A 357 -28.40 24.70 -8.16
N ALA A 358 -28.49 25.05 -6.87
CA ALA A 358 -27.81 26.22 -6.32
C ALA A 358 -26.26 26.12 -6.38
N PHE A 359 -25.72 24.90 -6.50
CA PHE A 359 -24.29 24.69 -6.62
C PHE A 359 -23.73 25.22 -7.94
N ASP A 360 -24.51 25.13 -9.03
CA ASP A 360 -24.13 25.70 -10.32
C ASP A 360 -24.39 27.23 -10.36
N ALA A 361 -25.48 27.68 -9.72
CA ALA A 361 -25.85 29.09 -9.66
C ALA A 361 -24.81 29.98 -8.94
N HIS A 362 -23.97 29.41 -8.07
CA HIS A 362 -22.95 30.12 -7.31
C HIS A 362 -21.54 29.55 -7.55
N PRO A 363 -20.84 29.99 -8.62
CA PRO A 363 -19.52 29.48 -8.98
C PRO A 363 -18.46 29.64 -7.88
N SER A 364 -18.60 30.66 -7.02
CA SER A 364 -17.71 30.87 -5.86
C SER A 364 -17.85 29.76 -4.83
N VAL A 365 -19.08 29.35 -4.50
CA VAL A 365 -19.35 28.24 -3.57
C VAL A 365 -18.73 26.95 -4.10
N ARG A 366 -18.96 26.65 -5.38
CA ARG A 366 -18.35 25.49 -6.06
C ARG A 366 -16.82 25.49 -5.94
N SER A 367 -16.19 26.61 -6.28
CA SER A 367 -14.72 26.74 -6.24
C SER A 367 -14.17 26.57 -4.82
N VAL A 368 -14.86 27.15 -3.82
CA VAL A 368 -14.48 27.02 -2.41
C VAL A 368 -14.59 25.57 -1.95
N VAL A 369 -15.64 24.84 -2.32
CA VAL A 369 -15.81 23.42 -1.96
C VAL A 369 -14.68 22.57 -2.55
N PHE A 370 -14.38 22.72 -3.85
CA PHE A 370 -13.30 21.96 -4.49
C PHE A 370 -11.93 22.27 -3.87
N LEU A 371 -11.62 23.56 -3.67
CA LEU A 371 -10.35 23.98 -3.06
C LEU A 371 -10.24 23.51 -1.61
N ALA A 372 -11.30 23.63 -0.81
CA ALA A 372 -11.30 23.19 0.58
C ALA A 372 -11.06 21.68 0.69
N LEU A 373 -11.71 20.88 -0.17
CA LEU A 373 -11.52 19.44 -0.21
C LEU A 373 -10.09 19.07 -0.65
N GLY A 374 -9.53 19.75 -1.65
CA GLY A 374 -8.14 19.53 -2.09
C GLY A 374 -7.12 19.94 -1.03
N PHE A 375 -7.26 21.13 -0.43
CA PHE A 375 -6.35 21.64 0.59
C PHE A 375 -6.43 20.87 1.92
N PHE A 376 -7.52 20.13 2.16
CA PHE A 376 -7.56 19.18 3.28
C PHE A 376 -6.39 18.20 3.22
N GLY A 377 -5.83 17.89 2.03
CA GLY A 377 -4.61 17.09 1.83
C GLY A 377 -3.39 17.57 2.60
N LEU A 378 -3.30 18.87 2.90
CA LEU A 378 -2.21 19.41 3.70
C LEU A 378 -2.26 18.96 5.17
N VAL A 379 -3.43 18.58 5.68
CA VAL A 379 -3.59 18.13 7.08
C VAL A 379 -2.96 16.74 7.30
N PRO A 380 -3.36 15.66 6.60
CA PRO A 380 -2.71 14.36 6.77
C PRO A 380 -1.26 14.38 6.29
N LEU A 381 -0.92 15.14 5.25
CA LEU A 381 0.48 15.28 4.83
C LEU A 381 1.33 15.98 5.90
N GLY A 382 0.82 17.06 6.49
CA GLY A 382 1.48 17.77 7.59
C GLY A 382 1.64 16.90 8.83
N HIS A 383 0.63 16.09 9.16
CA HIS A 383 0.72 15.12 10.24
C HIS A 383 1.80 14.06 9.94
N LEU A 384 1.85 13.53 8.72
CA LEU A 384 2.87 12.55 8.31
C LEU A 384 4.29 13.12 8.39
N VAL A 385 4.47 14.38 7.97
CA VAL A 385 5.75 15.10 8.07
C VAL A 385 6.12 15.35 9.53
N TYR A 386 5.13 15.66 10.39
CA TYR A 386 5.36 15.90 11.81
C TYR A 386 5.78 14.61 12.54
N THR A 387 5.19 13.47 12.20
CA THR A 387 5.47 12.18 12.87
C THR A 387 6.78 11.55 12.44
N HIS A 388 7.08 11.55 11.13
CA HIS A 388 8.25 10.86 10.59
C HIS A 388 9.42 11.80 10.28
N GLY A 389 9.16 13.09 10.12
CA GLY A 389 10.13 14.07 9.64
C GLY A 389 10.08 14.21 8.12
N PHE A 390 10.42 15.42 7.63
CA PHE A 390 10.35 15.73 6.20
C PHE A 390 11.24 14.82 5.35
N TRP A 391 12.45 14.51 5.82
CA TRP A 391 13.44 13.73 5.08
C TRP A 391 13.27 12.21 5.18
N ASP A 392 12.21 11.73 5.84
CA ASP A 392 11.90 10.31 5.90
C ASP A 392 11.54 9.77 4.51
N MET A 393 11.98 8.55 4.18
CA MET A 393 11.74 7.97 2.85
C MET A 393 10.24 7.74 2.57
N ASN A 394 9.44 7.39 3.59
CA ASN A 394 7.98 7.26 3.46
C ASN A 394 7.34 8.57 3.01
N VAL A 395 7.85 9.69 3.54
CA VAL A 395 7.36 11.04 3.26
C VAL A 395 7.84 11.50 1.87
N GLN A 396 9.11 11.29 1.56
CA GLN A 396 9.70 11.75 0.30
C GLN A 396 9.10 11.07 -0.93
N VAL A 397 8.80 9.77 -0.85
CA VAL A 397 8.14 9.01 -1.94
C VAL A 397 6.79 9.63 -2.31
N ILE A 398 6.05 10.14 -1.33
CA ILE A 398 4.76 10.83 -1.56
C ILE A 398 4.99 12.23 -2.11
N ILE A 399 5.79 13.05 -1.42
CA ILE A 399 5.89 14.50 -1.70
C ILE A 399 6.37 14.76 -3.12
N TYR A 400 7.38 14.02 -3.60
CA TYR A 400 7.98 14.28 -4.90
C TYR A 400 6.95 14.24 -6.04
N ARG A 401 6.07 13.23 -6.07
CA ARG A 401 5.03 13.14 -7.11
C ARG A 401 3.78 13.96 -6.79
N LEU A 402 3.45 14.17 -5.52
CA LEU A 402 2.35 15.08 -5.14
C LEU A 402 2.63 16.51 -5.60
N MET A 403 3.88 16.96 -5.58
CA MET A 403 4.27 18.26 -6.15
C MET A 403 4.02 18.31 -7.66
N GLY A 404 4.23 17.20 -8.37
CA GLY A 404 3.90 17.08 -9.80
C GLY A 404 2.40 17.18 -10.05
N THR A 405 1.58 16.46 -9.28
CA THR A 405 0.11 16.57 -9.32
C THR A 405 -0.33 18.02 -9.10
N ALA A 406 0.16 18.65 -8.02
CA ALA A 406 -0.16 20.04 -7.70
C ALA A 406 0.26 21.03 -8.80
N ALA A 407 1.41 20.79 -9.45
CA ALA A 407 1.87 21.64 -10.55
C ALA A 407 0.91 21.59 -11.75
N PHE A 408 0.44 20.40 -12.15
CA PHE A 408 -0.56 20.25 -13.21
C PHE A 408 -1.90 20.91 -12.84
N ASP A 409 -2.41 20.65 -11.63
CA ASP A 409 -3.68 21.21 -11.17
C ASP A 409 -3.62 22.74 -11.10
N CYS A 410 -2.56 23.32 -10.53
CA CYS A 410 -2.39 24.77 -10.45
C CYS A 410 -2.25 25.40 -11.84
N PHE A 411 -1.43 24.81 -12.72
CA PHE A 411 -1.25 25.32 -14.07
C PHE A 411 -2.57 25.30 -14.86
N GLY A 412 -3.29 24.18 -14.82
CA GLY A 412 -4.60 24.04 -15.46
C GLY A 412 -5.63 25.03 -14.91
N ALA A 413 -5.73 25.15 -13.58
CA ALA A 413 -6.69 26.04 -12.93
C ALA A 413 -6.44 27.52 -13.27
N VAL A 414 -5.16 27.93 -13.33
CA VAL A 414 -4.78 29.30 -13.72
C VAL A 414 -5.15 29.57 -15.18
N ILE A 415 -4.81 28.66 -16.09
CA ILE A 415 -5.12 28.83 -17.52
C ILE A 415 -6.63 28.93 -17.75
N TRP A 416 -7.40 28.01 -17.16
CA TRP A 416 -8.86 27.98 -17.24
C TRP A 416 -9.51 29.22 -16.62
N GLY A 417 -9.09 29.60 -15.41
CA GLY A 417 -9.63 30.76 -14.71
C GLY A 417 -9.37 32.07 -15.46
N LEU A 418 -8.21 32.19 -16.11
CA LEU A 418 -7.85 33.37 -16.90
C LEU A 418 -8.42 33.36 -18.33
N ARG A 419 -8.95 32.22 -18.79
CA ARG A 419 -9.45 31.97 -20.16
C ARG A 419 -8.40 32.19 -21.25
N VAL A 420 -7.17 31.78 -20.99
CA VAL A 420 -6.03 31.92 -21.90
C VAL A 420 -5.84 30.61 -22.68
N PRO A 421 -5.57 30.63 -24.00
CA PRO A 421 -5.23 31.79 -24.83
C PRO A 421 -6.42 32.46 -25.54
N GLU A 422 -7.63 31.90 -25.49
CA GLU A 422 -8.78 32.39 -26.26
C GLU A 422 -9.18 33.83 -25.94
N ARG A 423 -8.92 34.30 -24.72
CA ARG A 423 -9.10 35.70 -24.32
C ARG A 423 -8.29 36.67 -25.16
N PHE A 424 -7.09 36.29 -25.61
CA PHE A 424 -6.20 37.16 -26.37
C PHE A 424 -6.43 37.10 -27.89
N ALA A 425 -6.98 36.00 -28.40
CA ALA A 425 -7.38 35.87 -29.80
C ALA A 425 -8.73 35.15 -29.94
N PRO A 426 -9.85 35.86 -29.69
CA PRO A 426 -11.19 35.28 -29.79
C PRO A 426 -11.43 34.69 -31.18
N GLY A 427 -12.06 33.51 -31.24
CA GLY A 427 -12.32 32.80 -32.49
C GLY A 427 -11.18 31.92 -33.01
N ARG A 428 -9.92 32.14 -32.58
CA ARG A 428 -8.77 31.34 -33.06
C ARG A 428 -8.63 29.98 -32.39
N PHE A 429 -9.12 29.88 -31.15
CA PHE A 429 -9.00 28.69 -30.31
C PHE A 429 -10.36 28.00 -30.13
N ASP A 430 -11.26 28.14 -31.11
CA ASP A 430 -12.63 27.63 -31.02
C ASP A 430 -12.66 26.11 -30.93
N VAL A 431 -11.82 25.43 -31.71
CA VAL A 431 -11.77 23.95 -31.77
C VAL A 431 -10.56 23.39 -31.00
N TRP A 432 -9.44 24.11 -30.97
CA TRP A 432 -8.17 23.60 -30.45
C TRP A 432 -7.52 24.57 -29.46
N PHE A 433 -6.88 24.01 -28.44
CA PHE A 433 -6.10 24.68 -27.41
C PHE A 433 -6.81 25.80 -26.64
N SER A 434 -8.13 25.72 -26.47
CA SER A 434 -8.82 26.62 -25.54
C SER A 434 -8.41 26.33 -24.09
N SER A 435 -8.61 27.30 -23.19
CA SER A 435 -8.27 27.16 -21.78
C SER A 435 -8.93 25.97 -21.10
N HIS A 436 -10.17 25.65 -21.50
CA HIS A 436 -10.90 24.50 -20.98
C HIS A 436 -10.31 23.18 -21.45
N GLN A 437 -9.84 23.12 -22.69
CA GLN A 437 -9.15 21.94 -23.22
C GLN A 437 -7.82 21.72 -22.49
N TRP A 438 -7.08 22.79 -22.20
CA TRP A 438 -5.88 22.71 -21.35
C TRP A 438 -6.20 22.21 -19.95
N TRP A 439 -7.27 22.71 -19.33
CA TRP A 439 -7.73 22.20 -18.04
C TRP A 439 -7.93 20.69 -18.05
N HIS A 440 -8.68 20.16 -19.01
CA HIS A 440 -8.92 18.72 -19.11
C HIS A 440 -7.62 17.92 -19.30
N LEU A 441 -6.70 18.40 -20.14
CA LEU A 441 -5.39 17.77 -20.31
C LEU A 441 -4.57 17.78 -19.02
N CYS A 442 -4.57 18.89 -18.28
CA CYS A 442 -3.90 18.99 -17.00
C CYS A 442 -4.52 18.06 -15.95
N VAL A 443 -5.84 17.93 -15.89
CA VAL A 443 -6.52 16.99 -14.99
C VAL A 443 -6.15 15.54 -15.34
N VAL A 444 -6.10 15.16 -16.62
CA VAL A 444 -5.62 13.83 -17.02
C VAL A 444 -4.15 13.63 -16.62
N GLY A 445 -3.30 14.64 -16.81
CA GLY A 445 -1.89 14.60 -16.41
C GLY A 445 -1.69 14.49 -14.89
N ALA A 446 -2.42 15.29 -14.11
CA ALA A 446 -2.38 15.28 -12.65
C ALA A 446 -2.83 13.92 -12.10
N THR A 447 -3.94 13.40 -12.62
CA THR A 447 -4.48 12.10 -12.17
C THR A 447 -3.57 10.93 -12.56
N THR A 448 -2.95 11.01 -13.74
CA THR A 448 -1.88 10.12 -14.16
C THR A 448 -0.74 10.17 -13.14
N VAL A 449 -0.12 11.32 -12.88
CA VAL A 449 0.99 11.44 -11.91
C VAL A 449 0.61 10.90 -10.53
N HIS A 450 -0.62 11.17 -10.06
CA HIS A 450 -1.12 10.68 -8.78
C HIS A 450 -1.31 9.15 -8.75
N TYR A 451 -1.71 8.52 -9.86
CA TYR A 451 -1.72 7.06 -9.96
C TYR A 451 -0.32 6.48 -9.77
N TRP A 452 0.69 7.02 -10.45
CA TRP A 452 2.08 6.56 -10.25
C TRP A 452 2.59 6.84 -8.84
N ASN A 453 2.16 7.93 -8.19
CA ASN A 453 2.44 8.18 -6.77
C ASN A 453 1.92 7.03 -5.91
N ALA A 454 0.68 6.59 -6.16
CA ALA A 454 0.09 5.47 -5.43
C ALA A 454 0.83 4.14 -5.68
N ILE A 455 1.26 3.88 -6.92
CA ILE A 455 2.04 2.68 -7.27
C ILE A 455 3.41 2.69 -6.61
N GLU A 456 4.17 3.79 -6.71
CA GLU A 456 5.51 3.86 -6.11
C GLU A 456 5.44 3.75 -4.59
N HIS A 457 4.43 4.36 -3.96
CA HIS A 457 4.25 4.24 -2.52
C HIS A 457 3.86 2.82 -2.09
N TYR A 458 3.04 2.14 -2.90
CA TYR A 458 2.74 0.73 -2.73
C TYR A 458 4.01 -0.13 -2.82
N GLU A 459 4.82 0.04 -3.86
CA GLU A 459 6.07 -0.70 -4.04
C GLU A 459 7.06 -0.43 -2.90
N TRP A 460 7.19 0.84 -2.49
CA TRP A 460 8.04 1.22 -1.37
C TRP A 460 7.57 0.55 -0.07
N ARG A 461 6.27 0.55 0.21
CA ARG A 461 5.72 -0.10 1.41
C ARG A 461 5.86 -1.61 1.37
N ALA A 462 5.65 -2.23 0.21
CA ALA A 462 5.85 -3.66 0.00
C ALA A 462 7.30 -4.08 0.28
N ALA A 463 8.28 -3.22 0.00
CA ALA A 463 9.69 -3.48 0.26
C ALA A 463 10.14 -3.21 1.71
N HIS A 464 9.52 -2.27 2.42
CA HIS A 464 10.04 -1.78 3.72
C HIS A 464 9.20 -2.15 4.95
N GLY A 465 7.95 -2.61 4.78
CA GLY A 465 7.11 -3.04 5.90
C GLY A 465 6.85 -1.95 6.95
N CYS A 466 6.66 -2.37 8.21
CA CYS A 466 6.52 -1.48 9.37
C CYS A 466 7.66 -1.69 10.37
N PRO A 467 8.15 -0.61 11.01
CA PRO A 467 9.12 -0.74 12.08
C PRO A 467 8.50 -1.48 13.28
N ILE A 468 9.24 -2.44 13.85
CA ILE A 468 8.84 -3.13 15.09
C ILE A 468 8.91 -2.11 16.23
N ARG A 469 7.75 -1.71 16.77
CA ARG A 469 7.70 -0.93 18.01
C ARG A 469 8.06 -1.88 19.16
N MET A 470 9.24 -1.69 19.75
CA MET A 470 9.68 -2.40 20.97
C MET A 470 8.89 -1.96 22.19
#